data_AF-A0A9X2BDD8-F1
#
_entry.id   AF-A0A9X2BDD8-F1
#
_cell.length_a   1.000
_cell.length_b   1.000
_cell.length_c   1.000
_cell.angle_alpha   90.00
_cell.angle_beta   90.00
_cell.angle_gamma   90.00
#
_symmetry.space_group_name_H-M   'P 1'
#
loop_
_entity.id
_entity.type
_entity.pdbx_description
1 polymer ?
#
loop_
_entity_poly.entity_id
_entity_poly.type
_entity_poly.pdbx_seq_one_letter_code
_entity_poly.pdbx_strand_id
1 'polypeptide(L)'
;MNKITLGLPPHCHKVSFDGKVFKIKGLNNEKMIVPVSGTDSAEVSHVNEETGMLNIIGKNQILISMEMPIRFCEIGKGWLLDKLPKRKKK
;
A
#
# COMPACT_ATOMS: atom_id res chain seq x y z
N MET A 1 -15.10 7.35 -4.27
CA MET A 1 -13.78 6.84 -4.70
C MET A 1 -12.85 6.85 -3.49
N ASN A 2 -12.43 5.67 -3.01
CA ASN A 2 -11.60 5.55 -1.81
C ASN A 2 -10.17 5.97 -2.14
N LYS A 3 -9.65 7.01 -1.48
CA LYS A 3 -8.31 7.56 -1.72
C LYS A 3 -7.66 7.99 -0.41
N ILE A 4 -6.34 7.87 -0.36
CA ILE A 4 -5.51 8.34 0.75
C ILE A 4 -4.23 8.97 0.20
N THR A 5 -3.73 9.99 0.87
CA THR A 5 -2.40 10.56 0.59
C THR A 5 -1.50 10.17 1.75
N LEU A 6 -0.36 9.55 1.43
CA LEU A 6 0.60 9.06 2.41
C LEU A 6 1.91 9.83 2.22
N GLY A 7 2.36 10.53 3.26
CA GLY A 7 3.50 11.45 3.20
C GLY A 7 3.06 12.92 3.10
N LEU A 8 4.04 13.81 2.93
CA LEU A 8 3.86 15.26 2.85
C LEU A 8 4.37 15.78 1.52
N PRO A 9 3.72 16.77 0.89
CA PRO A 9 4.26 17.41 -0.31
C PRO A 9 5.68 17.95 -0.08
N PRO A 10 6.59 17.84 -1.08
CA PRO A 10 6.38 17.23 -2.39
C PRO A 10 6.49 15.68 -2.39
N HIS A 11 6.95 15.10 -1.28
CA HIS A 11 7.22 13.66 -1.14
C HIS A 11 6.00 12.89 -0.58
N CYS A 12 4.91 12.81 -1.38
CA CYS A 12 3.72 12.05 -1.01
C CYS A 12 3.29 11.04 -2.07
N HIS A 13 2.77 9.90 -1.61
CA HIS A 13 2.15 8.86 -2.42
C HIS A 13 0.63 9.06 -2.41
N LYS A 14 0.01 9.17 -3.59
CA LYS A 14 -1.45 9.20 -3.70
C LYS A 14 -1.93 7.80 -4.03
N VAL A 15 -2.62 7.17 -3.09
CA VAL A 15 -3.16 5.82 -3.23
C VAL A 15 -4.67 5.91 -3.40
N SER A 16 -5.22 5.16 -4.35
CA SER A 16 -6.66 5.03 -4.54
C SER A 16 -7.06 3.59 -4.80
N PHE A 17 -8.28 3.25 -4.41
CA PHE A 17 -8.83 1.90 -4.48
C PHE A 17 -10.22 1.95 -5.13
N ASP A 18 -10.42 1.13 -6.16
CA ASP A 18 -11.69 1.03 -6.90
C ASP A 18 -12.43 -0.29 -6.66
N GLY A 19 -12.00 -1.10 -5.68
CA GLY A 19 -12.58 -2.40 -5.38
C GLY A 19 -11.91 -3.55 -6.13
N LYS A 20 -11.16 -3.27 -7.20
CA LYS A 20 -10.45 -4.29 -8.01
C LYS A 20 -8.96 -4.06 -8.08
N VAL A 21 -8.51 -2.80 -8.07
CA VAL A 21 -7.10 -2.43 -8.13
C VAL A 21 -6.76 -1.33 -7.13
N PHE A 22 -5.51 -1.33 -6.66
CA PHE A 22 -4.86 -0.18 -6.06
C PHE A 22 -4.15 0.62 -7.16
N LYS A 23 -4.40 1.93 -7.23
CA LYS A 23 -3.68 2.85 -8.10
C LYS A 23 -2.84 3.76 -7.23
N ILE A 24 -1.53 3.72 -7.41
CA ILE A 24 -0.55 4.44 -6.61
C ILE A 24 0.17 5.41 -7.53
N LYS A 25 0.22 6.67 -7.12
CA LYS A 25 1.06 7.68 -7.74
C LYS A 25 2.19 8.01 -6.77
N GLY A 26 3.41 7.63 -7.14
CA GLY A 26 4.61 7.83 -6.33
C GLY A 26 5.23 9.22 -6.51
N LEU A 27 6.41 9.40 -5.92
CA LEU A 27 7.08 10.70 -5.78
C LEU A 27 7.52 11.27 -7.13
N ASN A 28 7.95 10.42 -8.04
CA ASN A 28 8.44 10.80 -9.37
C ASN A 28 7.35 10.83 -10.44
N ASN A 29 6.09 11.05 -10.06
CA ASN A 29 4.91 10.87 -10.91
C ASN A 29 4.74 9.45 -11.50
N GLU A 30 5.52 8.48 -11.03
CA GLU A 30 5.35 7.07 -11.39
C GLU A 30 3.94 6.60 -11.00
N LYS A 31 3.31 5.84 -11.89
CA LYS A 31 1.97 5.29 -11.67
C LYS A 31 2.07 3.77 -11.63
N MET A 32 1.67 3.20 -10.51
CA MET A 32 1.58 1.76 -10.33
C MET A 32 0.12 1.37 -10.18
N ILE A 33 -0.26 0.27 -10.83
CA ILE A 33 -1.58 -0.34 -10.72
C ILE A 33 -1.39 -1.76 -10.25
N VAL A 34 -1.97 -2.10 -9.11
CA VAL A 34 -1.85 -3.44 -8.52
C VAL A 34 -3.24 -4.07 -8.38
N PRO A 35 -3.49 -5.21 -9.03
CA PRO A 35 -4.76 -5.92 -8.91
C PRO A 35 -4.89 -6.63 -7.57
N VAL A 36 -6.09 -6.55 -6.98
CA VAL A 36 -6.45 -7.22 -5.72
C VAL A 36 -6.38 -8.73 -5.85
N SER A 37 -6.69 -9.28 -7.03
CA SER A 37 -6.54 -10.73 -7.27
C SER A 37 -5.10 -11.23 -7.12
N GLY A 38 -4.10 -10.35 -7.22
CA GLY A 38 -2.71 -10.67 -6.89
C GLY A 38 -2.39 -10.62 -5.39
N THR A 39 -3.36 -10.19 -4.57
CA THR A 39 -3.23 -9.90 -3.14
C THR A 39 -3.98 -10.88 -2.23
N ASP A 40 -4.47 -12.00 -2.76
CA ASP A 40 -5.28 -12.98 -2.01
C ASP A 40 -4.53 -13.64 -0.83
N SER A 41 -3.21 -13.55 -0.83
CA SER A 41 -2.34 -13.92 0.29
C SER A 41 -1.45 -12.75 0.72
N ALA A 42 -1.87 -11.51 0.43
CA ALA A 42 -1.02 -10.39 0.66
C ALA A 42 -0.91 -10.07 2.14
N GLU A 43 0.33 -9.92 2.58
CA GLU A 43 0.64 -9.40 3.89
C GLU A 43 1.17 -7.99 3.70
N VAL A 44 0.54 -7.03 4.39
CA VAL A 44 1.16 -5.73 4.58
C VAL A 44 2.18 -5.95 5.68
N SER A 45 3.44 -6.13 5.28
CA SER A 45 4.52 -6.52 6.19
C SER A 45 4.73 -5.50 7.30
N HIS A 46 5.53 -5.89 8.30
CA HIS A 46 6.06 -4.96 9.30
C HIS A 46 6.59 -3.70 8.61
N VAL A 47 6.17 -2.54 9.12
CA VAL A 47 6.76 -1.26 8.74
C VAL A 47 8.22 -1.36 9.14
N ASN A 48 9.14 -1.15 8.20
CA ASN A 48 10.54 -1.03 8.57
C ASN A 48 10.70 0.32 9.29
N GLU A 49 10.91 0.28 10.60
CA GLU A 49 11.01 1.47 11.47
C GLU A 49 12.29 2.27 11.21
N GLU A 50 13.34 1.66 10.64
CA GLU A 50 14.58 2.36 10.32
C GLU A 50 14.50 3.12 8.99
N THR A 51 13.76 2.58 8.01
CA THR A 51 13.72 3.11 6.63
C THR A 51 12.38 3.73 6.23
N GLY A 52 11.31 3.54 7.02
CA GLY A 52 9.98 4.04 6.65
C GLY A 52 9.41 3.35 5.41
N MET A 53 9.69 2.06 5.25
CA MET A 53 9.26 1.31 4.07
C MET A 53 7.97 0.53 4.33
N LEU A 54 6.96 0.76 3.48
CA LEU A 54 5.70 0.05 3.47
C LEU A 54 5.59 -0.81 2.21
N ASN A 55 5.58 -2.12 2.40
CA ASN A 55 5.48 -3.09 1.32
C ASN A 55 4.10 -3.76 1.28
N ILE A 56 3.56 -3.94 0.07
CA ILE A 56 2.46 -4.87 -0.17
C ILE A 56 3.08 -6.12 -0.76
N ILE A 57 3.14 -7.19 0.02
CA ILE A 57 3.74 -8.47 -0.40
C ILE A 57 2.62 -9.35 -0.92
N GLY A 58 2.69 -9.82 -2.16
CA GLY A 58 1.78 -10.83 -2.72
C GLY A 58 2.25 -12.24 -2.38
N LYS A 59 1.72 -13.27 -3.06
CA LYS A 59 2.03 -14.68 -2.76
C LYS A 59 3.52 -15.02 -2.80
N ASN A 60 4.24 -14.54 -3.81
CA ASN A 60 5.64 -14.90 -4.05
C ASN A 60 6.54 -13.68 -4.37
N GLN A 61 6.03 -12.46 -4.27
CA GLN A 61 6.79 -11.26 -4.65
C GLN A 61 6.25 -10.01 -3.95
N ILE A 62 7.11 -9.01 -3.79
CA ILE A 62 6.69 -7.66 -3.41
C ILE A 62 5.95 -7.06 -4.61
N LEU A 63 4.70 -6.61 -4.37
CA LEU A 63 3.87 -5.98 -5.39
C LEU A 63 4.11 -4.48 -5.45
N ILE A 64 4.28 -3.85 -4.28
CA ILE A 64 4.56 -2.43 -4.11
C ILE A 64 5.54 -2.25 -2.96
N SER A 65 6.48 -1.32 -3.14
CA SER A 65 7.26 -0.72 -2.07
C SER A 65 7.05 0.79 -2.08
N MET A 66 6.71 1.36 -0.94
CA MET A 66 6.58 2.81 -0.77
C MET A 66 7.45 3.25 0.40
N GLU A 67 8.33 4.20 0.14
CA GLU A 67 9.13 4.86 1.17
C GLU A 67 8.43 6.15 1.62
N MET A 68 8.22 6.29 2.93
CA MET A 68 7.57 7.45 3.54
C MET A 68 7.90 7.54 5.04
N PRO A 69 7.70 8.70 5.70
CA PRO A 69 7.92 8.77 7.14
C PRO A 69 7.03 7.78 7.92
N ILE A 70 7.57 7.19 8.99
CA ILE A 70 6.97 6.08 9.76
C ILE A 70 5.50 6.34 10.13
N ARG A 71 5.16 7.56 10.55
CA ARG A 71 3.78 7.95 10.90
C ARG A 71 2.80 7.71 9.76
N PHE A 72 3.22 7.89 8.51
CA PHE A 72 2.40 7.61 7.33
C PHE A 72 2.39 6.13 6.95
N CYS A 73 3.44 5.38 7.30
CA CYS A 73 3.45 3.93 7.11
C CYS A 73 2.35 3.24 7.94
N GLU A 74 2.15 3.65 9.20
CA GLU A 74 1.10 3.09 10.07
C GLU A 74 -0.30 3.38 9.52
N ILE A 75 -0.54 4.63 9.12
CA ILE A 75 -1.80 5.06 8.49
C ILE A 75 -2.03 4.26 7.19
N GLY A 76 -1.00 4.17 6.35
CA GLY A 76 -1.04 3.43 5.10
C GLY A 76 -1.32 1.94 5.31
N LYS A 77 -0.67 1.32 6.29
CA LYS A 77 -0.88 -0.08 6.67
C LYS A 77 -2.32 -0.33 7.09
N GLY A 78 -2.85 0.47 8.03
CA GLY A 78 -4.23 0.33 8.49
C GLY A 78 -5.23 0.49 7.35
N TRP A 79 -5.03 1.49 6.50
CA TRP A 79 -5.89 1.72 5.34
C TRP A 79 -5.83 0.58 4.33
N LEU A 80 -4.63 0.07 4.00
CA LEU A 80 -4.47 -1.06 3.08
C LEU A 80 -5.12 -2.33 3.63
N LEU A 81 -4.93 -2.65 4.91
CA LEU A 81 -5.55 -3.82 5.56
C LEU A 81 -7.09 -3.75 5.57
N ASP A 82 -7.67 -2.56 5.67
CA ASP A 82 -9.12 -2.38 5.54
C ASP A 82 -9.63 -2.66 4.12
N LYS A 83 -8.80 -2.39 3.09
CA LYS A 83 -9.19 -2.57 1.68
C LYS A 83 -8.84 -3.94 1.10
N LEU A 84 -7.82 -4.60 1.65
CA LEU A 84 -7.43 -5.93 1.22
C LEU A 84 -8.52 -6.95 1.58
N PRO A 85 -8.73 -7.97 0.73
CA PRO A 85 -9.67 -9.04 1.03
C PRO A 85 -9.24 -9.71 2.33
N LYS A 86 -10.06 -9.58 3.37
CA LYS A 86 -9.81 -10.24 4.64
C LYS A 86 -9.77 -11.74 4.38
N ARG A 87 -8.66 -12.41 4.73
CA ARG A 87 -8.64 -13.87 4.83
C ARG A 87 -9.82 -14.26 5.70
N LYS A 88 -10.82 -14.94 5.13
CA LYS A 88 -11.85 -15.61 5.94
C LYS A 88 -11.08 -16.59 6.82
N LYS A 89 -11.05 -16.36 8.13
CA LYS A 89 -10.57 -17.36 9.09
C LYS A 89 -11.39 -18.62 8.81
N LYS A 90 -10.71 -19.66 8.34
CA LYS A 90 -11.28 -21.00 8.21
C LYS A 90 -11.30 -21.65 9.57
#